data_AF-A0A833W5Q2-F1
#
_entry.id   AF-A0A833W5Q2-F1
#
_cell.length_a   1.000
_cell.length_b   1.000
_cell.length_c   1.000
_cell.angle_alpha   90.00
_cell.angle_beta   90.00
_cell.angle_gamma   90.00
#
_symmetry.space_group_name_H-M   'P 1'
#
loop_
_entity.id
_entity.type
_entity.pdbx_description
1 polymer ?
#
loop_
_entity_poly.entity_id
_entity_poly.type
_entity_poly.pdbx_seq_one_letter_code
_entity_poly.pdbx_strand_id
1 'polypeptide(L)'
;MNEADNGFNHWQTCLLFDVYVTVIMSDEEDIDINKKFEDLLLAEENAQDIGYKEGFEFGKKHFVTAFHYGHHKGSSLGAQLGYYSGILEQYLSTNECNTEKSVSIARKLLQDIYNVPKFNDETVDMLKTIDNIKSQYAKFCALAKICSSYPETDKLNF
;
A
#
# COMPACT_ATOMS: atom_id res chain seq x y z
N MET A 1 73.46 12.73 12.75
CA MET A 1 72.75 11.48 13.09
C MET A 1 71.40 11.91 13.60
N ASN A 2 70.34 11.59 12.84
CA ASN A 2 68.90 11.89 13.05
C ASN A 2 68.57 13.40 13.01
N GLU A 3 67.47 13.91 12.44
CA GLU A 3 66.08 13.47 12.25
C GLU A 3 65.52 14.25 11.03
N ALA A 4 64.94 13.59 10.03
CA ALA A 4 63.49 13.34 9.87
C ALA A 4 62.75 14.43 9.05
N ASP A 5 62.54 14.11 7.78
CA ASP A 5 61.40 14.42 6.90
C ASP A 5 60.64 15.75 7.07
N ASN A 6 61.04 16.72 6.23
CA ASN A 6 60.19 17.81 5.76
C ASN A 6 59.17 17.30 4.71
N GLY A 7 58.16 16.57 5.19
CA GLY A 7 57.08 16.03 4.36
C GLY A 7 55.69 16.36 4.92
N PHE A 8 55.45 17.63 5.29
CA PHE A 8 54.10 18.05 5.69
C PHE A 8 53.26 18.26 4.41
N ASN A 9 52.34 17.34 4.20
CA ASN A 9 51.64 17.10 2.94
C ASN A 9 50.75 18.28 2.52
N HIS A 10 50.97 18.78 1.30
CA HIS A 10 50.18 19.80 0.59
C HIS A 10 48.65 19.51 0.58
N TRP A 11 48.27 18.24 0.75
CA TRP A 11 46.88 17.78 0.80
C TRP A 11 46.17 18.01 2.15
N GLN A 12 46.90 18.18 3.26
CA GLN A 12 46.29 18.48 4.57
C GLN A 12 45.90 19.95 4.74
N THR A 13 46.56 20.86 4.02
CA THR A 13 46.22 22.30 4.03
C THR A 13 44.96 22.64 3.23
N CYS A 14 44.64 21.89 2.16
CA CYS A 14 43.43 22.15 1.38
C CYS A 14 42.14 21.76 2.14
N LEU A 15 42.15 20.63 2.87
CA LEU A 15 40.97 20.19 3.63
C LEU A 15 40.67 21.08 4.85
N LEU A 16 41.70 21.68 5.46
CA LEU A 16 41.50 22.66 6.53
C LEU A 16 40.99 24.00 5.98
N PHE A 17 41.43 24.42 4.79
CA PHE A 17 40.96 25.67 4.18
C PHE A 17 39.50 25.55 3.69
N ASP A 18 39.10 24.42 3.09
CA ASP A 18 37.73 24.23 2.59
C ASP A 18 36.69 24.14 3.72
N VAL A 19 37.04 23.53 4.86
CA VAL A 19 36.17 23.51 6.05
C VAL A 19 36.10 24.90 6.71
N TYR A 20 37.21 25.65 6.75
CA TYR A 20 37.25 26.98 7.37
C TYR A 20 36.54 28.05 6.50
N VAL A 21 36.59 27.91 5.17
CA VAL A 21 35.95 28.84 4.23
C VAL A 21 34.44 28.59 4.14
N THR A 22 33.98 27.34 4.23
CA THR A 22 32.54 27.04 4.24
C THR A 22 31.83 27.59 5.49
N VAL A 23 32.54 27.72 6.61
CA VAL A 23 32.01 28.31 7.86
C VAL A 23 32.00 29.85 7.83
N ILE A 24 32.79 30.49 6.95
CA ILE A 24 32.97 31.96 6.93
C ILE A 24 32.27 32.63 5.74
N MET A 25 31.78 31.86 4.75
CA MET A 25 31.11 32.39 3.54
C MET A 25 29.58 32.22 3.50
N SER A 26 28.92 32.15 4.66
CA SER A 26 27.53 32.59 4.73
C SER A 26 27.56 34.02 5.25
N ASP A 27 27.28 34.96 4.35
CA ASP A 27 26.99 36.36 4.67
C ASP A 27 26.14 36.47 5.95
N GLU A 28 26.39 37.54 6.73
CA GLU A 28 25.70 37.90 7.97
C GLU A 28 24.16 37.84 7.85
N GLU A 29 23.58 36.65 7.93
CA GLU A 29 22.28 36.50 8.56
C GLU A 29 22.55 36.63 10.06
N ASP A 30 21.84 37.56 10.70
CA ASP A 30 21.78 37.68 12.15
C ASP A 30 21.23 36.36 12.70
N ILE A 31 22.11 35.38 12.90
CA ILE A 31 21.74 34.07 13.41
C ILE A 31 21.32 34.30 14.85
N ASP A 32 20.01 34.35 15.07
CA ASP A 32 19.43 34.41 16.40
C ASP A 32 19.80 33.13 17.17
N ILE A 33 20.85 33.25 17.98
CA ILE A 33 21.40 32.17 18.79
C ILE A 33 20.34 31.63 19.75
N ASN A 34 19.46 32.50 20.27
CA ASN A 34 18.39 32.08 21.17
C ASN A 34 17.40 31.18 20.44
N LYS A 35 17.02 31.56 19.21
CA LYS A 35 16.18 30.72 18.36
C LYS A 35 16.80 29.35 18.08
N LYS A 36 18.11 29.26 17.85
CA LYS A 36 18.79 27.96 17.65
C LYS A 36 18.79 27.09 18.91
N PHE A 37 18.93 27.69 20.09
CA PHE A 37 18.79 26.96 21.34
C PHE A 37 17.35 26.55 21.62
N GLU A 38 16.37 27.38 21.27
CA GLU A 38 14.94 27.01 21.31
C GLU A 38 14.65 25.85 20.36
N ASP A 39 15.12 25.91 19.11
CA ASP A 39 14.96 24.83 18.13
C ASP A 39 15.58 23.52 18.62
N LEU A 40 16.73 23.59 19.31
CA LEU A 40 17.39 22.42 19.90
C LEU A 40 16.64 21.89 21.13
N LEU A 41 16.18 22.78 22.01
CA LEU A 41 15.40 22.43 23.21
C LEU A 41 14.07 21.78 22.82
N LEU A 42 13.44 22.29 21.76
CA LEU A 42 12.14 21.83 21.23
C LEU A 42 12.31 20.93 20.00
N ALA A 43 13.47 20.29 19.81
CA ALA A 43 13.76 19.54 18.61
C ALA A 43 12.76 18.39 18.34
N GLU A 44 12.29 17.73 19.40
CA GLU A 44 11.26 16.69 19.30
C GLU A 44 9.91 17.24 18.85
N GLU A 45 9.46 18.33 19.47
CA GLU A 45 8.19 18.99 19.15
C GLU A 45 8.20 19.55 17.73
N ASN A 46 9.32 20.14 17.32
CA ASN A 46 9.56 20.62 15.96
C ASN A 46 9.54 19.46 14.95
N ALA A 47 10.21 18.35 15.25
CA ALA A 47 10.20 17.17 14.38
C ALA A 47 8.79 16.58 14.24
N GLN A 48 8.01 16.54 15.33
CA GLN A 48 6.63 16.07 15.31
C GLN A 48 5.73 16.98 14.47
N ASP A 49 5.83 18.30 14.62
CA ASP A 49 5.03 19.27 13.87
C ASP A 49 5.37 19.25 12.37
N ILE A 50 6.66 19.20 12.03
CA ILE A 50 7.13 19.04 10.64
C ILE A 50 6.58 17.73 10.07
N GLY A 51 6.78 16.61 10.77
CA GLY A 51 6.31 15.29 10.31
C GLY A 51 4.79 15.23 10.12
N TYR A 52 4.02 15.86 11.01
CA TYR A 52 2.57 15.98 10.85
C TYR A 52 2.20 16.80 9.61
N LYS A 53 2.79 17.99 9.43
CA LYS A 53 2.50 18.87 8.29
C LYS A 53 2.85 18.21 6.97
N GLU A 54 4.03 17.62 6.89
CA GLU A 54 4.51 16.90 5.70
C GLU A 54 3.61 15.69 5.40
N GLY A 55 3.33 14.87 6.40
CA GLY A 55 2.47 13.69 6.26
C GLY A 55 1.04 14.04 5.85
N PHE A 56 0.48 15.12 6.41
CA PHE A 56 -0.86 15.59 6.07
C PHE A 56 -0.93 16.10 4.63
N GLU A 57 -0.01 16.97 4.22
CA GLU A 57 0.01 17.49 2.85
C GLU A 57 0.32 16.40 1.81
N PHE A 58 1.21 15.46 2.16
CA PHE A 58 1.44 14.26 1.35
C PHE A 58 0.15 13.43 1.20
N GLY A 59 -0.49 13.07 2.31
CA GLY A 59 -1.73 12.30 2.31
C GLY A 59 -2.85 12.97 1.50
N LYS A 60 -2.99 14.29 1.64
CA LYS A 60 -3.97 15.10 0.89
C LYS A 60 -3.72 15.06 -0.62
N LYS A 61 -2.47 15.15 -1.07
CA LYS A 61 -2.11 15.04 -2.49
C LYS A 61 -2.42 13.66 -3.06
N HIS A 62 -2.19 12.61 -2.27
CA HIS A 62 -2.39 11.22 -2.69
C HIS A 62 -3.83 10.71 -2.50
N PHE A 63 -4.70 11.44 -1.79
CA PHE A 63 -6.07 11.03 -1.50
C PHE A 63 -6.88 10.72 -2.76
N VAL A 64 -6.82 11.60 -3.77
CA VAL A 64 -7.58 11.43 -5.02
C VAL A 64 -7.14 10.16 -5.75
N THR A 65 -5.83 9.93 -5.84
CA THR A 65 -5.27 8.72 -6.45
C THR A 65 -5.69 7.47 -5.68
N ALA A 66 -5.62 7.49 -4.35
CA ALA A 66 -6.05 6.38 -3.51
C ALA A 66 -7.56 6.09 -3.64
N PHE A 67 -8.38 7.15 -3.72
CA PHE A 67 -9.82 7.05 -3.93
C PHE A 67 -10.14 6.37 -5.28
N HIS A 68 -9.52 6.84 -6.37
CA HIS A 68 -9.69 6.23 -7.68
C HIS A 68 -9.22 4.77 -7.67
N TYR A 69 -8.06 4.50 -7.10
CA TYR A 69 -7.54 3.14 -6.97
C TYR A 69 -8.53 2.21 -6.26
N GLY A 70 -9.07 2.66 -5.11
CA GLY A 70 -10.08 1.91 -4.35
C GLY A 70 -11.35 1.68 -5.17
N HIS A 71 -11.84 2.69 -5.88
CA HIS A 71 -13.02 2.58 -6.75
C HIS A 71 -12.81 1.58 -7.88
N HIS A 72 -11.69 1.68 -8.60
CA HIS A 72 -11.35 0.74 -9.68
C HIS A 72 -11.19 -0.69 -9.16
N LYS A 73 -10.45 -0.86 -8.06
CA LYS A 73 -10.24 -2.18 -7.47
C LYS A 73 -11.53 -2.79 -6.95
N GLY A 74 -12.36 -1.99 -6.28
CA GLY A 74 -13.68 -2.39 -5.79
C GLY A 74 -14.61 -2.81 -6.92
N SER A 75 -14.67 -2.04 -8.00
CA SER A 75 -15.46 -2.38 -9.19
C SER A 75 -15.00 -3.70 -9.83
N SER A 76 -13.69 -3.89 -9.98
CA SER A 76 -13.10 -5.14 -10.50
C SER A 76 -13.47 -6.36 -9.65
N LEU A 77 -13.35 -6.24 -8.32
CA LEU A 77 -13.74 -7.31 -7.40
C LEU A 77 -15.26 -7.57 -7.43
N GLY A 78 -16.07 -6.51 -7.47
CA GLY A 78 -17.53 -6.62 -7.56
C GLY A 78 -17.98 -7.35 -8.82
N ALA A 79 -17.39 -7.04 -9.97
CA ALA A 79 -17.68 -7.72 -11.23
C ALA A 79 -17.30 -9.21 -11.17
N GLN A 80 -16.15 -9.54 -10.58
CA GLN A 80 -15.70 -10.92 -10.40
C GLN A 80 -16.64 -11.71 -9.46
N LEU A 81 -17.05 -11.13 -8.32
CA LEU A 81 -17.99 -11.76 -7.41
C LEU A 81 -19.39 -11.92 -8.02
N GLY A 82 -19.84 -10.94 -8.79
CA GLY A 82 -21.10 -11.01 -9.54
C GLY A 82 -21.09 -12.14 -10.56
N TYR A 83 -19.98 -12.31 -11.30
CA TYR A 83 -19.79 -13.43 -12.21
C TYR A 83 -19.86 -14.77 -11.48
N TYR A 84 -19.13 -14.92 -10.36
CA TYR A 84 -19.19 -16.15 -9.56
C TYR A 84 -20.61 -16.47 -9.10
N SER A 85 -21.34 -15.46 -8.61
CA SER A 85 -22.73 -15.62 -8.16
C SER A 85 -23.62 -16.12 -9.30
N GLY A 86 -23.53 -15.52 -10.50
CA GLY A 86 -24.31 -15.94 -11.66
C GLY A 86 -24.06 -17.38 -12.08
N ILE A 87 -22.79 -17.83 -12.08
CA ILE A 87 -22.44 -19.23 -12.38
C ILE A 87 -23.01 -20.17 -11.31
N LEU A 88 -22.91 -19.81 -10.04
CA LEU A 88 -23.43 -20.62 -8.92
C LEU A 88 -24.96 -20.73 -8.95
N GLU A 89 -25.66 -19.62 -9.20
CA GLU A 89 -27.12 -19.59 -9.34
C GLU A 89 -27.58 -20.45 -10.53
N GLN A 90 -26.93 -20.30 -11.68
CA GLN A 90 -27.22 -21.11 -12.86
C GLN A 90 -27.00 -22.61 -12.57
N TYR A 91 -25.88 -22.95 -11.92
CA TYR A 91 -25.57 -24.31 -11.50
C TYR A 91 -26.64 -24.89 -10.57
N LEU A 92 -27.09 -24.12 -9.58
CA LEU A 92 -28.13 -24.54 -8.63
C LEU A 92 -29.52 -24.64 -9.26
N SER A 93 -29.81 -23.85 -10.29
CA SER A 93 -31.08 -23.89 -11.03
C SER A 93 -31.18 -25.06 -12.02
N THR A 94 -30.04 -25.54 -12.53
CA THR A 94 -30.00 -26.61 -13.52
C THR A 94 -29.89 -27.95 -12.80
N ASN A 95 -30.91 -28.82 -12.88
CA ASN A 95 -30.91 -30.11 -12.18
C ASN A 95 -30.07 -31.21 -12.86
N GLU A 96 -29.31 -30.88 -13.91
CA GLU A 96 -28.59 -31.88 -14.69
C GLU A 96 -27.21 -32.19 -14.07
N CYS A 97 -27.03 -33.44 -13.64
CA CYS A 97 -25.73 -34.01 -13.23
C CYS A 97 -25.04 -33.36 -12.01
N ASN A 98 -25.81 -32.68 -11.16
CA ASN A 98 -25.28 -32.08 -9.93
C ASN A 98 -25.06 -33.14 -8.84
N THR A 99 -23.87 -33.15 -8.24
CA THR A 99 -23.60 -33.97 -7.05
C THR A 99 -24.09 -33.24 -5.79
N GLU A 100 -24.56 -33.96 -4.79
CA GLU A 100 -24.98 -33.34 -3.51
C GLU A 100 -23.85 -32.51 -2.88
N LYS A 101 -22.61 -33.00 -3.01
CA LYS A 101 -21.41 -32.30 -2.54
C LYS A 101 -21.21 -30.97 -3.25
N SER A 102 -21.28 -30.92 -4.59
CA SER A 102 -21.11 -29.67 -5.34
C SER A 102 -22.24 -28.68 -5.08
N VAL A 103 -23.48 -29.15 -4.90
CA VAL A 103 -24.63 -28.31 -4.52
C VAL A 103 -24.42 -27.67 -3.15
N SER A 104 -23.95 -28.45 -2.16
CA SER A 104 -23.69 -27.94 -0.81
C SER A 104 -22.61 -26.85 -0.81
N ILE A 105 -21.52 -27.05 -1.56
CA ILE A 105 -20.44 -26.08 -1.73
C ILE A 105 -20.96 -24.83 -2.44
N ALA A 106 -21.72 -24.99 -3.52
CA ALA A 106 -22.24 -23.86 -4.28
C ALA A 106 -23.17 -22.97 -3.43
N ARG A 107 -24.06 -23.57 -2.64
CA ARG A 107 -24.97 -22.83 -1.75
C ARG A 107 -24.21 -22.07 -0.66
N LYS A 108 -23.21 -22.71 -0.03
CA LYS A 108 -22.38 -22.04 0.97
C LYS A 108 -21.59 -20.88 0.35
N LEU A 109 -20.98 -21.10 -0.80
CA LEU A 109 -20.20 -20.08 -1.48
C LEU A 109 -21.06 -18.89 -1.91
N LEU A 110 -22.27 -19.13 -2.39
CA LEU A 110 -23.22 -18.07 -2.72
C LEU A 110 -23.59 -17.23 -1.48
N GLN A 111 -23.81 -17.88 -0.33
CA GLN A 111 -24.01 -17.17 0.94
C GLN A 111 -22.78 -16.36 1.35
N ASP A 112 -21.58 -16.94 1.25
CA ASP A 112 -20.32 -16.24 1.56
C ASP A 112 -20.17 -14.97 0.70
N ILE A 113 -20.54 -15.03 -0.59
CA ILE A 113 -20.51 -13.87 -1.50
C ILE A 113 -21.52 -12.80 -1.09
N TYR A 114 -22.77 -13.17 -0.75
CA TYR A 114 -23.78 -12.19 -0.33
C TYR A 114 -23.51 -11.57 1.04
N ASN A 115 -22.73 -12.26 1.89
CA ASN A 115 -22.32 -11.77 3.20
C ASN A 115 -21.04 -10.92 3.16
N VAL A 116 -20.45 -10.69 1.98
CA VAL A 116 -19.31 -9.78 1.86
C VAL A 116 -19.72 -8.40 2.39
N PRO A 117 -18.91 -7.78 3.28
CA PRO A 117 -19.22 -6.47 3.84
C PRO A 117 -19.43 -5.41 2.75
N LYS A 118 -20.52 -4.66 2.88
CA LYS A 118 -20.85 -3.54 1.97
C LYS A 118 -20.15 -2.24 2.34
N PHE A 119 -19.66 -2.16 3.57
CA PHE A 119 -18.96 -1.01 4.13
C PHE A 119 -17.64 -1.47 4.71
N ASN A 120 -16.69 -0.53 4.82
CA ASN A 120 -15.41 -0.81 5.45
C ASN A 120 -15.64 -1.07 6.94
N ASP A 121 -15.33 -2.29 7.38
CA ASP A 121 -15.39 -2.71 8.77
C ASP A 121 -13.97 -3.08 9.20
N GLU A 122 -13.42 -2.35 10.16
CA GLU A 122 -12.04 -2.53 10.64
C GLU A 122 -11.83 -3.89 11.34
N THR A 123 -12.91 -4.56 11.73
CA THR A 123 -12.84 -5.90 12.34
C THR A 123 -12.76 -7.03 11.32
N VAL A 124 -12.99 -6.72 10.03
CA VAL A 124 -13.05 -7.72 8.96
C VAL A 124 -11.87 -7.59 8.01
N ASP A 125 -11.12 -8.67 7.86
CA ASP A 125 -10.12 -8.79 6.81
C ASP A 125 -10.81 -9.06 5.46
N MET A 126 -11.12 -7.97 4.75
CA MET A 126 -11.78 -8.03 3.44
C MET A 126 -10.94 -8.79 2.41
N LEU A 127 -9.62 -8.58 2.38
CA LEU A 127 -8.74 -9.22 1.41
C LEU A 127 -8.74 -10.74 1.59
N LYS A 128 -8.59 -11.20 2.83
CA LYS A 128 -8.65 -12.62 3.17
C LYS A 128 -10.03 -13.24 2.87
N THR A 129 -11.10 -12.49 3.10
CA THR A 129 -12.47 -12.94 2.77
C THR A 129 -12.60 -13.19 1.27
N ILE A 130 -12.15 -12.24 0.45
CA ILE A 130 -12.17 -12.35 -1.02
C ILE A 130 -11.29 -13.50 -1.51
N ASP A 131 -10.09 -13.67 -0.96
CA ASP A 131 -9.18 -14.75 -1.37
C ASP A 131 -9.70 -16.13 -0.97
N ASN A 132 -10.40 -16.23 0.16
CA ASN A 132 -11.11 -17.45 0.54
C ASN A 132 -12.24 -17.76 -0.45
N ILE A 133 -13.04 -16.76 -0.86
CA ILE A 133 -14.09 -16.93 -1.88
C ILE A 133 -13.50 -17.42 -3.20
N LYS A 134 -12.43 -16.79 -3.70
CA LYS A 134 -11.74 -17.22 -4.94
C LYS A 134 -11.25 -18.66 -4.86
N SER A 135 -10.65 -19.03 -3.72
CA SER A 135 -10.16 -20.39 -3.48
C SER A 135 -11.29 -21.41 -3.43
N GLN A 136 -12.42 -21.07 -2.81
CA GLN A 136 -13.61 -21.91 -2.79
C GLN A 136 -14.25 -22.03 -4.18
N TYR A 137 -14.31 -20.94 -4.94
CA TYR A 137 -14.82 -20.95 -6.31
C TYR A 137 -13.98 -21.86 -7.22
N ALA A 138 -12.65 -21.77 -7.16
CA ALA A 138 -11.78 -22.66 -7.92
C ALA A 138 -12.01 -24.15 -7.58
N LYS A 139 -12.20 -24.47 -6.29
CA LYS A 139 -12.56 -25.84 -5.85
C LYS A 139 -13.92 -26.28 -6.40
N PHE A 140 -14.91 -25.40 -6.38
CA PHE A 140 -16.23 -25.66 -6.97
C PHE A 140 -16.12 -25.94 -8.48
N CYS A 141 -15.41 -25.08 -9.23
CA CYS A 141 -15.20 -25.25 -10.67
C CYS A 141 -14.55 -26.60 -11.02
N ALA A 142 -13.56 -27.04 -10.23
CA ALA A 142 -12.93 -28.34 -10.41
C ALA A 142 -13.92 -29.52 -10.25
N LEU A 143 -14.86 -29.41 -9.30
CA LEU A 143 -15.90 -30.43 -9.09
C LEU A 143 -16.99 -30.39 -10.18
N ALA A 144 -17.38 -29.18 -10.60
CA ALA A 144 -18.39 -28.96 -11.61
C ALA A 144 -17.87 -29.15 -13.05
N LYS A 145 -16.55 -29.34 -13.23
CA LYS A 145 -15.86 -29.41 -14.53
C LYS A 145 -16.08 -28.15 -15.38
N ILE A 146 -16.09 -26.99 -14.72
CA ILE A 146 -16.25 -25.66 -15.35
C ILE A 146 -14.90 -24.93 -15.29
N CYS A 147 -14.65 -24.01 -16.22
CA CYS A 147 -13.49 -23.13 -16.16
C CYS A 147 -13.59 -22.19 -14.94
N SER A 148 -12.49 -22.05 -14.19
CA SER A 148 -12.43 -21.19 -13.00
C SER A 148 -12.04 -19.74 -13.30
N SER A 149 -11.59 -19.42 -14.51
CA SER A 149 -11.14 -18.08 -14.85
C SER A 149 -12.30 -17.12 -15.07
N TYR A 150 -12.17 -15.90 -14.54
CA TYR A 150 -13.06 -14.80 -14.86
C TYR A 150 -12.67 -14.22 -16.24
N PRO A 151 -13.55 -14.28 -17.25
CA PRO A 151 -13.17 -13.97 -18.64
C PRO A 151 -12.90 -12.49 -18.91
N GLU A 152 -13.31 -11.58 -18.02
CA GLU A 152 -13.15 -10.13 -18.22
C GLU A 152 -12.13 -9.50 -17.28
N THR A 153 -11.24 -10.31 -16.71
CA THR A 153 -10.17 -9.84 -15.81
C THR A 153 -9.35 -8.71 -16.45
N ASP A 154 -9.05 -8.83 -17.75
CA ASP A 154 -8.21 -7.86 -18.46
C ASP A 154 -8.96 -6.60 -18.94
N LYS A 155 -10.30 -6.62 -18.95
CA LYS A 155 -11.14 -5.51 -19.42
C LYS A 155 -11.40 -4.45 -18.34
N LEU A 156 -11.07 -4.75 -17.09
CA LEU A 156 -11.30 -3.87 -15.93
C LEU A 156 -9.99 -3.22 -15.43
N ASN A 157 -8.94 -3.27 -16.24
CA ASN A 157 -7.72 -2.50 -16.02
C ASN A 157 -7.96 -1.07 -16.53
N PHE A 158 -8.19 -0.15 -15.60
CA PHE A 158 -8.33 1.29 -15.86
C PHE A 158 -7.03 2.02 -15.52
#